data_AF-A0AAD4HMW6-F1
#
_entry.id   AF-A0AAD4HMW6-F1
#
_cell.length_a   1.000
_cell.length_b   1.000
_cell.length_c   1.000
_cell.angle_alpha   90.00
_cell.angle_beta   90.00
_cell.angle_gamma   90.00
#
_symmetry.space_group_name_H-M   'P 1'
#
loop_
_entity.id
_entity.type
_entity.pdbx_description
1 polymer ?
#
loop_
_entity_poly.entity_id
_entity_poly.type
_entity_poly.pdbx_seq_one_letter_code
_entity_poly.pdbx_strand_id
1 'polypeptide(L)'
;MKKKRALAAVLSRIRDIVLAPDYIPSSVVPNVIACAAALPATEFSKLLTQLNIEGHTAPYWAIVNNRHHALWAFIHFISGTSPSVSSDLRIACMIINDYSMFKELNFGNYRATECYEALLSEDRRSRCFLGCQPDEIQVYAYDKSIKQFDVVFPIRMFQKRLRTAPDKSLRFEFVAGCDAYGGLASTYQSLAMDHAVPLLVSVRIAIKRVLTLYF
;
A
#
# COMPACT_ATOMS: atom_id res chain seq x y z
N MET A 1 18.87 34.09 -6.55
CA MET A 1 19.94 33.14 -6.18
C MET A 1 19.67 32.32 -4.90
N LYS A 2 19.11 32.89 -3.82
CA LYS A 2 18.90 32.18 -2.53
C LYS A 2 18.00 30.93 -2.63
N LYS A 3 16.90 31.01 -3.37
CA LYS A 3 15.93 29.91 -3.57
C LYS A 3 16.52 28.64 -4.20
N LYS A 4 17.34 28.78 -5.25
CA LYS A 4 17.98 27.64 -5.93
C LYS A 4 18.95 26.90 -5.00
N ARG A 5 19.65 27.63 -4.13
CA ARG A 5 20.53 27.05 -3.09
C ARG A 5 19.72 26.30 -2.03
N ALA A 6 18.61 26.87 -1.57
CA ALA A 6 17.72 26.20 -0.62
C ALA A 6 17.14 24.89 -1.18
N LEU A 7 16.65 24.91 -2.43
CA LEU A 7 16.16 23.71 -3.11
C LEU A 7 17.23 22.62 -3.22
N ALA A 8 18.45 22.98 -3.60
CA ALA A 8 19.55 22.01 -3.71
C ALA A 8 19.94 21.43 -2.33
N ALA A 9 19.98 22.26 -1.29
CA ALA A 9 20.28 21.82 0.07
C ALA A 9 19.20 20.88 0.62
N VAL A 10 17.93 21.22 0.43
CA VAL A 10 16.80 20.38 0.85
C VAL A 10 16.79 19.06 0.09
N LEU A 11 17.02 19.08 -1.23
CA LEU A 11 17.11 17.85 -2.02
C LEU A 11 18.26 16.95 -1.57
N SER A 12 19.42 17.53 -1.24
CA SER A 12 20.54 16.77 -0.67
C SER A 12 20.13 16.11 0.64
N ARG A 13 19.45 16.84 1.53
CA ARG A 13 18.99 16.29 2.81
C ARG A 13 17.95 15.18 2.63
N ILE A 14 17.03 15.32 1.68
CA ILE A 14 16.06 14.27 1.34
C ILE A 14 16.79 13.02 0.83
N ARG A 15 17.81 13.18 -0.02
CA ARG A 15 18.64 12.05 -0.50
C ARG A 15 19.32 11.35 0.66
N ASP A 16 19.90 12.09 1.60
CA ASP A 16 20.52 11.48 2.78
C ASP A 16 19.48 10.68 3.58
N ILE A 17 18.29 11.26 3.81
CA ILE A 17 17.20 10.59 4.51
C ILE A 17 16.80 9.28 3.83
N VAL A 18 16.84 9.17 2.49
CA VAL A 18 16.38 7.98 1.77
C VAL A 18 17.47 7.04 1.26
N LEU A 19 18.73 7.46 1.20
CA LEU A 19 19.86 6.66 0.69
C LEU A 19 21.00 6.45 1.71
N ALA A 20 21.16 7.29 2.74
CA ALA A 20 22.30 7.18 3.66
C ALA A 20 22.31 5.84 4.43
N PRO A 21 23.46 5.17 4.60
CA PRO A 21 23.54 3.86 5.24
C PRO A 21 23.30 3.92 6.75
N ASP A 22 23.59 5.05 7.38
CA ASP A 22 23.44 5.36 8.81
C ASP A 22 22.04 5.92 9.14
N TYR A 23 21.00 5.28 8.61
CA TYR A 23 19.63 5.72 8.80
C TYR A 23 19.17 5.62 10.26
N ILE A 24 18.78 6.76 10.85
CA ILE A 24 18.28 6.85 12.23
C ILE A 24 16.79 7.25 12.20
N PRO A 25 15.84 6.33 12.43
CA PRO A 25 14.40 6.60 12.36
C PRO A 25 13.93 7.79 13.20
N SER A 26 14.44 7.93 14.43
CA SER A 26 14.05 9.00 15.36
C SER A 26 14.42 10.41 14.88
N SER A 27 15.42 10.53 14.00
CA SER A 27 15.86 11.81 13.45
C SER A 27 15.05 12.27 12.23
N VAL A 28 14.31 11.35 11.60
CA VAL A 28 13.69 11.58 10.29
C VAL A 28 12.64 12.69 10.36
N VAL A 29 11.69 12.60 11.30
CA VAL A 29 10.59 13.56 11.40
C VAL A 29 11.09 14.99 11.62
N PRO A 30 11.96 15.28 12.62
CA PRO A 30 12.55 16.61 12.77
C PRO A 30 13.27 17.11 11.51
N ASN A 31 14.01 16.23 10.82
CA ASN A 31 14.72 16.59 9.60
C ASN A 31 13.77 16.93 8.44
N VAL A 32 12.68 16.19 8.28
CA VAL A 32 11.67 16.46 7.24
C VAL A 32 10.92 17.77 7.55
N ILE A 33 10.57 18.02 8.82
CA ILE A 33 9.95 19.29 9.25
C ILE A 33 10.88 20.48 8.95
N ALA A 34 12.17 20.36 9.27
CA ALA A 34 13.15 21.40 8.96
C ALA A 34 13.28 21.66 7.45
N CYS A 35 13.23 20.61 6.62
CA CYS A 35 13.20 20.72 5.17
C CYS A 35 11.93 21.43 4.66
N ALA A 36 10.77 21.07 5.22
CA ALA A 36 9.49 21.69 4.88
C ALA A 36 9.45 23.17 5.25
N ALA A 37 10.04 23.56 6.38
CA ALA A 37 10.13 24.96 6.81
C ALA A 37 11.07 25.80 5.93
N ALA A 38 12.04 25.18 5.26
CA ALA A 38 13.01 25.87 4.41
C ALA A 38 12.47 26.26 3.02
N LEU A 39 11.31 25.75 2.62
CA LEU A 39 10.70 25.96 1.31
C LEU A 39 9.21 26.30 1.42
N PRO A 40 8.62 26.98 0.43
CA PRO A 40 7.17 27.05 0.31
C PRO A 40 6.56 25.64 0.23
N ALA A 41 5.40 25.43 0.87
CA ALA A 41 4.76 24.11 0.95
C ALA A 41 4.53 23.45 -0.43
N THR A 42 4.16 24.23 -1.44
CA THR A 42 3.97 23.75 -2.81
C THR A 42 5.28 23.29 -3.46
N GLU A 43 6.40 23.94 -3.15
CA GLU A 43 7.72 23.56 -3.66
C GLU A 43 8.27 22.32 -2.97
N PHE A 44 8.06 22.20 -1.66
CA PHE A 44 8.45 21.00 -0.93
C PHE A 44 7.65 19.78 -1.40
N SER A 45 6.32 19.92 -1.53
CA SER A 45 5.43 18.89 -2.12
C SER A 45 5.89 18.48 -3.53
N LYS A 46 6.21 19.47 -4.38
CA LYS A 46 6.73 19.22 -5.73
C LYS A 46 8.08 18.50 -5.69
N LEU A 47 8.96 18.87 -4.78
CA LEU A 47 10.28 18.25 -4.64
C LEU A 47 10.16 16.78 -4.23
N LEU A 48 9.21 16.42 -3.37
CA LEU A 48 8.95 15.03 -2.98
C LEU A 48 8.35 14.18 -4.10
N THR A 49 7.58 14.80 -5.00
CA THR A 49 6.84 14.11 -6.08
C THR A 49 7.56 14.11 -7.42
N GLN A 50 8.68 14.82 -7.55
CA GLN A 50 9.51 14.83 -8.75
C GLN A 50 10.47 13.64 -8.80
N LEU A 51 10.79 13.20 -10.02
CA LEU A 51 11.77 12.15 -10.33
C LEU A 51 13.21 12.68 -10.21
N ASN A 52 13.60 13.14 -9.02
CA ASN A 52 14.85 13.87 -8.79
C ASN A 52 15.92 13.06 -8.04
N ILE A 53 15.63 11.81 -7.67
CA ILE A 53 16.60 10.89 -7.08
C ILE A 53 16.68 9.68 -8.02
N GLU A 54 17.74 9.63 -8.83
CA GLU A 54 18.00 8.49 -9.74
C GLU A 54 16.80 8.11 -10.63
N GLY A 55 16.04 9.11 -11.09
CA GLY A 55 14.86 8.89 -11.95
C GLY A 55 13.58 8.49 -11.21
N HIS A 56 13.59 8.46 -9.88
CA HIS A 56 12.45 8.12 -9.03
C HIS A 56 12.16 9.22 -8.00
N THR A 57 10.98 9.11 -7.37
CA THR A 57 10.54 10.01 -6.31
C THR A 57 11.20 9.69 -4.96
N ALA A 58 11.19 10.65 -4.03
CA ALA A 58 11.70 10.38 -2.67
C ALA A 58 10.89 9.30 -1.91
N PRO A 59 9.54 9.26 -1.98
CA PRO A 59 8.75 8.16 -1.44
C PRO A 59 9.08 6.78 -2.02
N TYR A 60 9.40 6.68 -3.32
CA TYR A 60 9.85 5.42 -3.93
C TYR A 60 11.08 4.86 -3.21
N TRP A 61 12.12 5.69 -3.05
CA TRP A 61 13.34 5.26 -2.38
C TRP A 61 13.13 4.97 -0.90
N ALA A 62 12.21 5.69 -0.25
CA ALA A 62 11.82 5.39 1.12
C ALA A 62 11.21 3.99 1.26
N ILE A 63 10.44 3.53 0.27
CA ILE A 63 9.90 2.16 0.25
C ILE A 63 11.01 1.15 -0.06
N VAL A 64 11.74 1.34 -1.16
CA VAL A 64 12.77 0.39 -1.63
C VAL A 64 13.84 0.14 -0.55
N ASN A 65 14.22 1.18 0.18
CA ASN A 65 15.24 1.09 1.23
C ASN A 65 14.66 0.82 2.63
N ASN A 66 13.39 0.40 2.74
CA ASN A 66 12.71 0.05 3.99
C ASN A 66 12.73 1.18 5.06
N ARG A 67 12.49 2.42 4.63
CA ARG A 67 12.50 3.64 5.46
C ARG A 67 11.10 4.17 5.68
N HIS A 68 10.28 3.36 6.34
CA HIS A 68 8.85 3.67 6.56
C HIS A 68 8.65 5.02 7.27
N HIS A 69 9.53 5.36 8.20
CA HIS A 69 9.45 6.63 8.92
C HIS A 69 9.62 7.85 8.00
N ALA A 70 10.47 7.73 6.96
CA ALA A 70 10.64 8.76 5.95
C ALA A 70 9.45 8.82 5.00
N LEU A 71 8.96 7.66 4.55
CA LEU A 71 7.78 7.55 3.69
C LEU A 71 6.59 8.30 4.29
N TRP A 72 6.25 8.01 5.54
CA TRP A 72 5.10 8.63 6.20
C TRP A 72 5.29 10.11 6.46
N ALA A 73 6.51 10.53 6.82
CA ALA A 73 6.85 11.94 6.95
C ALA A 73 6.69 12.69 5.61
N PHE A 74 7.10 12.09 4.47
CA PHE A 74 6.93 12.71 3.16
C PHE A 74 5.48 12.77 2.72
N ILE A 75 4.74 11.67 2.88
CA ILE A 75 3.32 11.56 2.54
C ILE A 75 2.50 12.66 3.21
N HIS A 76 2.85 13.03 4.45
CA HIS A 76 2.23 14.15 5.14
C HIS A 76 2.34 15.46 4.34
N PHE A 77 3.46 15.74 3.68
CA PHE A 77 3.65 17.00 2.95
C PHE A 77 3.23 16.96 1.48
N ILE A 78 2.85 15.80 0.95
CA ILE A 78 2.35 15.67 -0.43
C ILE A 78 0.91 16.18 -0.49
N SER A 79 0.70 17.23 -1.29
CA SER A 79 -0.59 17.90 -1.45
C SER A 79 -1.52 17.22 -2.47
N GLY A 80 -1.02 16.27 -3.26
CA GLY A 80 -1.80 15.49 -4.22
C GLY A 80 -0.91 14.47 -4.93
N THR A 81 -1.48 13.34 -5.32
CA THR A 81 -0.78 12.31 -6.10
C THR A 81 -1.08 12.48 -7.58
N SER A 82 -0.02 12.68 -8.37
CA SER A 82 -0.15 12.52 -9.82
C SER A 82 -0.15 11.03 -10.18
N PRO A 83 -0.66 10.66 -11.37
CA PRO A 83 -0.56 9.28 -11.86
C PRO A 83 0.87 8.75 -11.92
N SER A 84 1.86 9.62 -12.17
CA SER A 84 3.28 9.25 -12.18
C SER A 84 3.78 8.86 -10.79
N VAL A 85 3.43 9.61 -9.74
CA VAL A 85 3.81 9.30 -8.36
C VAL A 85 3.13 7.99 -7.91
N SER A 86 1.85 7.82 -8.21
CA SER A 86 1.13 6.58 -7.93
C SER A 86 1.80 5.37 -8.60
N SER A 87 2.14 5.49 -9.88
CA SER A 87 2.85 4.44 -10.60
C SER A 87 4.20 4.12 -9.97
N ASP A 88 4.96 5.14 -9.57
CA ASP A 88 6.27 5.00 -8.94
C ASP A 88 6.16 4.26 -7.59
N LEU A 89 5.23 4.67 -6.72
CA LEU A 89 4.95 4.00 -5.46
C LEU A 89 4.52 2.53 -5.64
N ARG A 90 3.67 2.23 -6.63
CA ARG A 90 3.27 0.85 -6.95
C ARG A 90 4.47 0.00 -7.35
N ILE A 91 5.36 0.54 -8.20
CA ILE A 91 6.58 -0.15 -8.61
C ILE A 91 7.47 -0.43 -7.39
N ALA A 92 7.64 0.54 -6.50
CA ALA A 92 8.41 0.36 -5.27
C ALA A 92 7.88 -0.80 -4.42
N CYS A 93 6.56 -0.83 -4.15
CA CYS A 93 5.92 -1.91 -3.38
C CYS A 93 6.10 -3.27 -4.05
N MET A 94 6.02 -3.35 -5.38
CA MET A 94 6.23 -4.60 -6.12
C MET A 94 7.68 -5.08 -6.01
N ILE A 95 8.66 -4.18 -6.11
CA ILE A 95 10.09 -4.52 -6.02
C ILE A 95 10.41 -5.16 -4.67
N ILE A 96 9.89 -4.61 -3.58
CA ILE A 96 10.12 -5.16 -2.23
C ILE A 96 9.14 -6.27 -1.85
N ASN A 97 8.15 -6.55 -2.70
CA ASN A 97 7.07 -7.51 -2.46
C ASN A 97 6.32 -7.27 -1.13
N ASP A 98 6.15 -6.01 -0.72
CA ASP A 98 5.48 -5.63 0.53
C ASP A 98 4.00 -5.34 0.28
N TYR A 99 3.19 -6.40 0.46
CA TYR A 99 1.74 -6.31 0.30
C TYR A 99 1.07 -5.50 1.41
N SER A 100 1.63 -5.46 2.62
CA SER A 100 1.13 -4.61 3.72
C SER A 100 1.25 -3.14 3.36
N MET A 101 2.43 -2.71 2.92
CA MET A 101 2.69 -1.33 2.49
C MET A 101 1.80 -0.93 1.33
N PHE A 102 1.63 -1.83 0.34
CA PHE A 102 0.72 -1.60 -0.78
C PHE A 102 -0.71 -1.34 -0.29
N LYS A 103 -1.22 -2.17 0.64
CA LYS A 103 -2.56 -1.98 1.22
C LYS A 103 -2.65 -0.65 1.98
N GLU A 104 -1.68 -0.33 2.83
CA GLU A 104 -1.70 0.91 3.61
C GLU A 104 -1.73 2.15 2.70
N LEU A 105 -0.88 2.21 1.67
CA LEU A 105 -0.86 3.30 0.69
C LEU A 105 -2.14 3.36 -0.16
N ASN A 106 -2.80 2.22 -0.38
CA ASN A 106 -4.01 2.16 -1.18
C ASN A 106 -5.27 2.52 -0.38
N PHE A 107 -5.38 2.09 0.87
CA PHE A 107 -6.57 2.30 1.70
C PHE A 107 -6.47 3.54 2.58
N GLY A 108 -5.28 4.16 2.69
CA GLY A 108 -5.04 5.26 3.62
C GLY A 108 -5.08 4.85 5.09
N ASN A 109 -5.28 3.57 5.38
CA ASN A 109 -5.40 3.02 6.74
C ASN A 109 -4.02 2.64 7.28
N TYR A 110 -3.14 3.62 7.43
CA TYR A 110 -1.83 3.41 8.05
C TYR A 110 -1.96 3.56 9.57
N ARG A 111 -1.39 2.61 10.31
CA ARG A 111 -1.26 2.73 11.76
C ARG A 111 -0.22 3.80 12.02
N ALA A 112 -0.64 4.97 12.48
CA ALA A 112 0.27 5.98 12.95
C ALA A 112 1.08 5.36 14.10
N THR A 113 2.35 5.04 13.87
CA THR A 113 3.31 4.86 14.96
C THR A 113 3.30 6.13 15.81
N GLU A 114 3.47 6.02 17.12
CA GLU A 114 3.29 7.10 18.11
C GLU A 114 3.97 8.43 17.73
N CYS A 115 5.07 8.40 16.96
CA CYS A 115 5.79 9.58 16.47
C CYS A 115 5.04 10.41 15.41
N TYR A 116 3.98 9.88 14.79
CA TYR A 116 3.29 10.50 13.66
C TYR A 116 1.96 11.14 14.02
N GLU A 117 1.35 10.76 15.15
CA GLU A 117 0.05 11.30 15.57
C GLU A 117 0.06 12.84 15.63
N ALA A 118 1.19 13.44 16.05
CA ALA A 118 1.35 14.89 16.12
C ALA A 118 1.29 15.60 14.76
N LEU A 119 1.60 14.91 13.65
CA LEU A 119 1.56 15.47 12.30
C LEU A 119 0.23 15.21 11.59
N LEU A 120 -0.61 14.31 12.10
CA LEU A 120 -1.78 13.84 11.36
C LEU A 120 -3.03 14.53 11.87
N SER A 121 -3.43 15.62 11.21
CA SER A 121 -4.81 16.08 11.29
C SER A 121 -5.74 14.99 10.73
N GLU A 122 -6.91 14.77 11.35
CA GLU A 122 -7.89 13.74 10.95
C GLU A 122 -8.20 13.73 9.45
N ASP A 123 -8.18 14.90 8.82
CA ASP A 123 -8.50 15.12 7.39
C ASP A 123 -7.54 14.40 6.39
N ARG A 124 -6.38 13.90 6.84
CA ARG A 124 -5.40 13.21 5.96
C ARG A 124 -5.35 11.69 6.10
N ARG A 125 -6.11 11.09 7.03
CA ARG A 125 -6.19 9.63 7.25
C ARG A 125 -6.93 8.87 6.13
N SER A 126 -7.42 9.55 5.09
CA SER A 126 -8.26 8.96 4.02
C SER A 126 -7.62 9.01 2.62
N ARG A 127 -6.38 9.50 2.48
CA ARG A 127 -5.79 9.66 1.14
C ARG A 127 -5.32 8.32 0.56
N CYS A 128 -5.98 7.87 -0.50
CA CYS A 128 -5.54 6.78 -1.36
C CYS A 128 -4.40 7.27 -2.27
N PHE A 129 -3.15 6.90 -1.96
CA PHE A 129 -1.98 7.32 -2.74
C PHE A 129 -1.84 6.54 -4.04
N LEU A 130 -2.23 5.27 -4.02
CA LEU A 130 -2.10 4.41 -5.19
C LEU A 130 -3.27 4.55 -6.15
N GLY A 131 -4.41 5.13 -5.77
CA GLY A 131 -5.56 5.32 -6.66
C GLY A 131 -6.11 4.02 -7.25
N CYS A 132 -5.77 2.85 -6.67
CA CYS A 132 -6.33 1.59 -7.09
C CYS A 132 -7.59 1.37 -6.26
N GLN A 133 -8.76 1.35 -6.90
CA GLN A 133 -9.87 0.70 -6.22
C GLN A 133 -9.46 -0.76 -5.97
N PRO A 134 -9.63 -1.25 -4.73
CA PRO A 134 -9.44 -2.67 -4.44
C PRO A 134 -10.30 -3.49 -5.39
N ASP A 135 -9.90 -4.74 -5.64
CA ASP A 135 -10.85 -5.66 -6.24
C ASP A 135 -12.00 -5.85 -5.23
N GLU A 136 -13.22 -5.57 -5.68
CA GLU A 136 -14.40 -5.84 -4.87
C GLU A 136 -14.54 -7.35 -4.72
N ILE A 137 -14.94 -7.83 -3.55
CA ILE A 137 -15.26 -9.24 -3.34
C ILE A 137 -16.75 -9.27 -3.06
N GLN A 138 -17.51 -9.95 -3.93
CA GLN A 138 -18.95 -10.08 -3.77
C GLN A 138 -19.22 -11.45 -3.17
N VAL A 139 -19.73 -11.48 -1.94
CA VAL A 139 -20.15 -12.71 -1.27
C VAL A 139 -21.66 -12.83 -1.44
N TYR A 140 -22.08 -13.89 -2.14
CA TYR A 140 -23.48 -14.24 -2.33
C TYR A 140 -23.94 -15.20 -1.25
N ALA A 141 -25.25 -15.18 -1.01
CA ALA A 141 -25.92 -15.68 0.19
C ALA A 141 -25.39 -17.03 0.72
N TYR A 142 -25.19 -17.06 2.03
CA TYR A 142 -24.83 -18.25 2.79
C TYR A 142 -26.04 -19.18 2.88
N ASP A 143 -25.97 -20.34 2.24
CA ASP A 143 -26.92 -21.42 2.47
C ASP A 143 -26.56 -22.11 3.79
N LYS A 144 -27.33 -21.78 4.83
CA LYS A 144 -27.17 -22.33 6.18
C LYS A 144 -27.28 -23.85 6.24
N SER A 145 -28.00 -24.48 5.31
CA SER A 145 -28.24 -25.93 5.30
C SER A 145 -26.99 -26.71 4.89
N ILE A 146 -26.22 -26.17 3.94
CA ILE A 146 -25.00 -26.78 3.40
C ILE A 146 -23.72 -26.07 3.87
N LYS A 147 -23.85 -25.00 4.65
CA LYS A 147 -22.74 -24.15 5.14
C LYS A 147 -21.83 -23.66 4.00
N GLN A 148 -22.45 -23.28 2.89
CA GLN A 148 -21.75 -22.80 1.70
C GLN A 148 -22.11 -21.36 1.43
N PHE A 149 -21.15 -20.59 0.94
CA PHE A 149 -21.36 -19.28 0.35
C PHE A 149 -20.62 -19.24 -0.99
N ASP A 150 -21.15 -18.47 -1.93
CA ASP A 150 -20.49 -18.25 -3.21
C ASP A 150 -19.73 -16.93 -3.15
N VAL A 151 -18.47 -16.95 -3.56
CA VAL A 151 -17.66 -15.73 -3.68
C VAL A 151 -17.37 -15.46 -5.14
N VAL A 152 -17.61 -14.22 -5.56
CA VAL A 152 -17.20 -13.72 -6.86
C VAL A 152 -16.12 -12.68 -6.66
N PHE A 153 -14.99 -12.90 -7.34
CA PHE A 153 -13.84 -12.00 -7.36
C PHE A 153 -13.81 -11.25 -8.70
N PRO A 154 -14.45 -10.08 -8.83
CA PRO A 154 -14.22 -9.18 -9.97
C PRO A 154 -12.80 -8.62 -9.92
N ILE A 155 -11.86 -9.32 -10.55
CA ILE A 155 -10.44 -8.94 -10.57
C ILE A 155 -10.22 -7.89 -11.66
N ARG A 156 -10.01 -6.64 -11.25
CA ARG A 156 -9.76 -5.56 -12.21
C ARG A 156 -8.36 -5.70 -12.80
N MET A 157 -8.26 -5.52 -14.12
CA MET A 157 -7.02 -5.68 -14.88
C MET A 157 -6.41 -7.10 -14.77
N PHE A 158 -7.22 -8.14 -14.59
CA PHE A 158 -6.81 -9.53 -14.45
C PHE A 158 -5.68 -9.95 -15.41
N GLN A 159 -5.87 -9.70 -16.71
CA GLN A 159 -4.89 -10.07 -17.74
C GLN A 159 -3.52 -9.41 -17.53
N LYS A 160 -3.49 -8.14 -17.10
CA LYS A 160 -2.24 -7.43 -16.84
C LYS A 160 -1.54 -8.02 -15.62
N ARG A 161 -2.30 -8.30 -14.55
CA ARG A 161 -1.76 -8.88 -13.30
C ARG A 161 -1.25 -10.31 -13.50
N LEU A 162 -1.96 -11.11 -14.29
CA LEU A 162 -1.55 -12.47 -14.65
C LEU A 162 -0.23 -12.48 -15.46
N ARG A 163 -0.04 -11.52 -16.37
CA ARG A 163 1.20 -11.39 -17.16
C ARG A 163 2.41 -10.98 -16.32
N THR A 164 2.21 -10.25 -15.23
CA THR A 164 3.28 -9.80 -14.34
C THR A 164 3.56 -10.77 -13.20
N ALA A 165 2.72 -11.79 -13.00
CA ALA A 165 2.92 -12.79 -11.96
C ALA A 165 4.11 -13.70 -12.30
N PRO A 166 5.08 -13.91 -11.37
CA PRO A 166 6.30 -14.68 -11.63
C PRO A 166 6.05 -16.10 -12.14
N ASP A 167 4.97 -16.73 -11.68
CA ASP A 167 4.56 -18.09 -12.03
C ASP A 167 3.29 -18.10 -12.91
N LYS A 168 2.89 -16.94 -13.46
CA LYS A 168 1.60 -16.73 -14.13
C LYS A 168 0.40 -17.20 -13.29
N SER A 169 0.53 -17.23 -11.96
CA SER A 169 -0.57 -17.54 -11.05
C SER A 169 -0.99 -16.28 -10.30
N LEU A 170 -2.30 -16.17 -10.03
CA LEU A 170 -2.83 -15.15 -9.14
C LEU A 170 -3.32 -15.83 -7.88
N ARG A 171 -2.78 -15.41 -6.74
CA ARG A 171 -3.19 -15.90 -5.42
C ARG A 171 -4.21 -14.96 -4.83
N PHE A 172 -5.34 -15.51 -4.41
CA PHE A 172 -6.39 -14.81 -3.70
C PHE A 172 -6.44 -15.34 -2.28
N GLU A 173 -6.42 -14.43 -1.31
CA GLU A 173 -6.62 -14.76 0.09
C GLU A 173 -7.89 -14.06 0.56
N PHE A 174 -8.81 -14.86 1.11
CA PHE A 174 -10.05 -14.37 1.70
C PHE A 174 -10.12 -14.84 3.14
N VAL A 175 -10.32 -13.91 4.07
CA VAL A 175 -10.50 -14.19 5.49
C VAL A 175 -11.95 -13.91 5.84
N ALA A 176 -12.71 -14.97 6.14
CA ALA A 176 -14.04 -14.84 6.69
C ALA A 176 -13.93 -14.53 8.19
N GLY A 177 -14.31 -13.31 8.59
CA GLY A 177 -14.49 -12.98 10.01
C GLY A 177 -15.81 -13.57 10.51
N CYS A 178 -15.77 -14.30 11.62
CA CYS A 178 -16.97 -14.72 12.34
C CYS A 178 -17.15 -13.77 13.52
N ASP A 179 -18.21 -12.97 13.53
CA ASP A 179 -18.49 -12.08 14.65
C ASP A 179 -18.90 -12.92 15.88
N ALA A 180 -18.10 -12.80 16.94
CA ALA A 180 -18.26 -13.29 18.31
C ALA A 180 -18.44 -14.82 18.51
N TYR A 181 -17.39 -15.45 19.07
CA TYR A 181 -17.37 -16.81 19.68
C TYR A 181 -17.10 -18.04 18.78
N GLY A 182 -16.25 -17.95 17.74
CA GLY A 182 -15.78 -19.15 17.04
C GLY A 182 -14.50 -18.92 16.24
N GLY A 183 -13.56 -19.87 16.32
CA GLY A 183 -12.21 -19.78 15.76
C GLY A 183 -12.12 -19.46 14.26
N LEU A 184 -11.03 -18.78 13.89
CA LEU A 184 -10.67 -18.41 12.52
C LEU A 184 -10.54 -19.63 11.62
N ALA A 185 -11.35 -19.69 10.56
CA ALA A 185 -11.13 -20.59 9.44
C ALA A 185 -10.49 -19.82 8.29
N SER A 186 -9.22 -20.09 8.00
CA SER A 186 -8.58 -19.68 6.74
C SER A 186 -8.69 -20.82 5.74
N THR A 187 -9.05 -20.52 4.49
CA THR A 187 -9.05 -21.51 3.40
C THR A 187 -8.19 -20.97 2.26
N TYR A 188 -7.22 -21.77 1.83
CA TYR A 188 -6.31 -21.43 0.74
C TYR A 188 -6.77 -22.09 -0.55
N GLN A 189 -6.85 -21.32 -1.63
CA GLN A 189 -7.09 -21.88 -2.95
C GLN A 189 -6.17 -21.24 -3.97
N SER A 190 -5.33 -22.06 -4.61
CA SER A 190 -4.47 -21.67 -5.72
C SER A 190 -5.17 -22.06 -7.02
N LEU A 191 -5.26 -21.12 -7.95
CA LEU A 191 -5.80 -21.35 -9.29
C LEU A 191 -4.65 -21.29 -10.29
N ALA A 192 -4.32 -22.44 -10.88
CA ALA A 192 -3.51 -22.51 -12.10
C ALA A 192 -4.49 -22.48 -13.28
N MET A 193 -4.38 -21.48 -14.16
CA MET A 193 -5.28 -21.36 -15.32
C MET A 193 -4.46 -21.14 -16.60
N ASP A 194 -4.55 -22.13 -17.49
CA ASP A 194 -4.07 -22.03 -18.86
C ASP A 194 -5.18 -21.40 -19.73
N HIS A 195 -4.86 -20.25 -20.31
CA HIS A 195 -5.57 -19.52 -21.38
C HIS A 195 -6.54 -18.39 -21.00
N ALA A 196 -6.50 -17.37 -21.86
CA ALA A 196 -6.95 -16.00 -21.63
C ALA A 196 -8.35 -15.74 -22.19
N VAL A 197 -9.32 -15.55 -21.29
CA VAL A 197 -10.63 -14.91 -21.53
C VAL A 197 -10.91 -14.04 -20.29
N PRO A 198 -11.59 -12.88 -20.38
CA PRO A 198 -12.08 -12.19 -19.18
C PRO A 198 -13.09 -13.12 -18.47
N LEU A 199 -12.61 -13.78 -17.41
CA LEU A 199 -13.38 -14.79 -16.69
C LEU A 199 -13.94 -14.18 -15.41
N LEU A 200 -15.26 -14.28 -15.25
CA LEU A 200 -15.87 -14.32 -13.93
C LEU A 200 -15.40 -15.63 -13.29
N VAL A 201 -14.52 -15.55 -12.29
CA VAL A 201 -14.10 -16.73 -11.54
C VAL A 201 -15.10 -16.92 -10.39
N SER A 202 -16.02 -17.87 -10.55
CA SER A 202 -16.84 -18.36 -9.45
C SER A 202 -16.06 -19.45 -8.72
N VAL A 203 -15.69 -19.17 -7.48
CA VAL A 203 -15.02 -20.15 -6.62
C VAL A 203 -16.06 -20.66 -5.63
N ARG A 204 -16.46 -21.94 -5.78
CA ARG A 204 -17.29 -22.62 -4.79
C ARG A 204 -16.40 -23.16 -3.69
N ILE A 205 -16.48 -22.54 -2.50
CA ILE A 205 -15.71 -22.95 -1.33
C ILE A 205 -16.63 -23.77 -0.42
N ALA A 206 -16.36 -25.07 -0.30
CA ALA A 206 -17.04 -25.95 0.65
C ALA A 206 -16.25 -25.99 1.96
N ILE A 207 -16.83 -25.48 3.07
CA ILE A 207 -16.21 -25.56 4.39
C ILE A 207 -16.36 -27.00 4.91
N LYS A 208 -15.27 -27.78 4.87
CA LYS A 208 -15.22 -29.13 5.45
C LYS A 208 -14.89 -29.06 6.95
N ARG A 209 -15.92 -28.81 7.78
CA ARG A 209 -16.06 -29.02 9.26
C ARG A 209 -14.88 -28.71 10.20
N VAL A 210 -15.16 -27.97 11.29
CA VAL A 210 -14.85 -28.42 12.67
C VAL A 210 -16.05 -28.15 13.58
N LEU A 211 -16.47 -29.19 14.28
CA LEU A 211 -17.48 -29.22 15.36
C LEU A 211 -16.70 -29.31 16.67
N THR A 212 -16.95 -28.42 17.63
CA THR A 212 -16.69 -28.74 19.03
C THR A 212 -17.73 -28.02 19.89
N LEU A 213 -18.63 -28.82 20.47
CA LEU A 213 -19.59 -28.43 21.51
C LEU A 213 -18.88 -28.48 22.86
N TYR A 214 -19.08 -27.47 23.69
CA TYR A 214 -18.95 -27.60 25.14
C TYR A 214 -20.14 -26.92 25.80
N PHE A 215 -20.66 -27.58 26.83
CA PHE A 215 -21.83 -27.21 27.65
C PHE A 215 -21.58 -25.94 28.46
#